data_AF-A0A0Q7SA05-F1
#
_entry.id   AF-A0A0Q7SA05-F1
#
_cell.length_a   1.000
_cell.length_b   1.000
_cell.length_c   1.000
_cell.angle_alpha   90.00
_cell.angle_beta   90.00
_cell.angle_gamma   90.00
#
_symmetry.space_group_name_H-M   'P 1'
#
loop_
_entity.id
_entity.type
_entity.pdbx_description
1 polymer ?
#
loop_
_entity_poly.entity_id
_entity_poly.type
_entity_poly.pdbx_seq_one_letter_code
_entity_poly.pdbx_strand_id
1 'polypeptide(L)'
;MAALAVLAVVMSQAVAFGVVVLAPEPEPAGFSIEAAANALKGLPAETSDGRPLRRRLTDKPLALNEAGPDDPMAMALAAGLAQRMGVPSETVRVRVQGERPRRLRNDRKPGSGSVEHYTFALRDAGRRAPQPPGQPSPPTPPGPPPPPEPVPPRGVVVLRQGDEIRARLHTRHALPRGADGAAFIIDRETRQFSVLADRLTFAPFSASVQQEDGRWATVEPPRGLLSPWQQRVLLALAISMLLLAPLVWFMARRLTRPIRVFADAAERLGADPDAEPLTPSGPSEVRTAIQAFNDMQASLRDHMRRRTQTVAAIAHDLRTPLTRLRFRAEQAPEAVRDRMAADIEEMDALIAQAMAYVRGETTPERRERFDLSSLAEDCAAGFSETGAAVSFTNGDALPVQADAAALRRALANLIANAVKFGAVARVKAVSEDGRAIILVEDDGPGLPEGELEAVFEPFHRAERSRSRETGGAGLGLTVARQAARAAGGDVTLTNRPGGGLTARLTLPLVDRSTETP
;
A
#
# COMPACT_ATOMS: atom_id res chain seq x y z
N MET A 1 2.56 -4.14 0.43
CA MET A 1 3.61 -3.57 -0.45
C MET A 1 3.15 -2.36 -1.25
N ALA A 2 2.08 -2.44 -2.05
CA ALA A 2 1.47 -1.29 -2.73
C ALA A 2 1.20 -0.07 -1.82
N ALA A 3 0.59 -0.31 -0.66
CA ALA A 3 0.32 0.73 0.33
C ALA A 3 1.59 1.39 0.88
N LEU A 4 2.69 0.63 1.02
CA LEU A 4 3.97 1.14 1.53
C LEU A 4 4.67 2.07 0.52
N ALA A 5 4.61 1.74 -0.77
CA ALA A 5 5.18 2.61 -1.82
C ALA A 5 4.39 3.91 -1.96
N VAL A 6 3.04 3.83 -1.92
CA VAL A 6 2.17 5.02 -1.88
C VAL A 6 2.48 5.85 -0.63
N LEU A 7 2.57 5.20 0.54
CA LEU A 7 2.89 5.85 1.80
C LEU A 7 4.25 6.55 1.77
N ALA A 8 5.28 5.93 1.19
CA ALA A 8 6.60 6.53 1.09
C ALA A 8 6.63 7.80 0.23
N VAL A 9 5.92 7.80 -0.90
CA VAL A 9 5.78 8.99 -1.76
C VAL A 9 4.97 10.08 -1.06
N VAL A 10 3.85 9.71 -0.41
CA VAL A 10 3.01 10.62 0.36
C VAL A 10 3.79 11.25 1.52
N MET A 11 4.56 10.45 2.26
CA MET A 11 5.38 10.91 3.38
C MET A 11 6.50 11.85 2.92
N SER A 12 7.17 11.53 1.80
CA SER A 12 8.19 12.41 1.21
C SER A 12 7.61 13.78 0.81
N GLN A 13 6.43 13.79 0.18
CA GLN A 13 5.72 15.02 -0.19
C GLN A 13 5.22 15.79 1.04
N ALA A 14 4.76 15.10 2.09
CA ALA A 14 4.33 15.72 3.34
C ALA A 14 5.49 16.42 4.07
N VAL A 15 6.69 15.81 4.06
CA VAL A 15 7.91 16.44 4.59
C VAL A 15 8.28 17.68 3.77
N ALA A 16 8.25 17.59 2.44
CA ALA A 16 8.52 18.74 1.57
C ALA A 16 7.51 19.88 1.80
N PHE A 17 6.23 19.55 1.95
CA PHE A 17 5.17 20.51 2.29
C PHE A 17 5.44 21.18 3.64
N GLY A 18 5.75 20.38 4.67
CA GLY A 18 6.08 20.88 6.01
C GLY A 18 7.27 21.83 5.99
N VAL A 19 8.36 21.47 5.30
CA VAL A 19 9.56 22.31 5.17
C VAL A 19 9.22 23.66 4.52
N VAL A 20 8.37 23.68 3.50
CA VAL A 20 8.00 24.92 2.78
C VAL A 20 7.09 25.81 3.63
N VAL A 21 6.19 25.23 4.41
CA VAL A 21 5.29 25.97 5.31
C VAL A 21 6.06 26.54 6.51
N LEU A 22 7.02 25.78 7.06
CA LEU A 22 7.85 26.18 8.20
C LEU A 22 9.05 27.04 7.81
N ALA A 23 9.41 27.11 6.53
CA ALA A 23 10.52 27.92 6.07
C ALA A 23 10.23 29.42 6.30
N PRO A 24 11.20 30.17 6.88
CA PRO A 24 11.04 31.60 7.10
C PRO A 24 10.85 32.32 5.77
N GLU A 25 10.05 33.39 5.78
CA GLU A 25 9.94 34.23 4.59
C GLU A 25 11.33 34.76 4.20
N PRO A 26 11.69 34.74 2.91
CA PRO A 26 12.85 35.47 2.43
C PRO A 26 12.65 36.94 2.81
N GLU A 27 13.74 37.61 3.25
CA GLU A 27 13.65 38.97 3.73
C GLU A 27 12.84 39.85 2.76
N PRO A 28 11.88 40.65 3.26
CA PRO A 28 11.05 41.46 2.39
C PRO A 28 11.92 42.35 1.52
N ALA A 29 11.55 42.48 0.26
CA ALA A 29 12.16 43.46 -0.61
C ALA A 29 12.12 44.84 0.03
N GLY A 30 13.26 45.51 0.03
CA GLY A 30 13.36 46.88 0.44
C GLY A 30 12.50 47.83 -0.41
N PHE A 31 12.37 49.07 0.02
CA PHE A 31 11.69 50.10 -0.77
C PHE A 31 12.36 51.47 -0.60
N SER A 32 12.17 52.34 -1.59
CA SER A 32 12.73 53.69 -1.57
C SER A 32 11.91 54.62 -0.67
N ILE A 33 12.53 55.71 -0.21
CA ILE A 33 11.84 56.77 0.55
C ILE A 33 10.70 57.36 -0.29
N GLU A 34 10.87 57.45 -1.61
CA GLU A 34 9.84 57.92 -2.54
C GLU A 34 8.62 56.99 -2.57
N ALA A 35 8.81 55.67 -2.68
CA ALA A 35 7.72 54.71 -2.65
C ALA A 35 6.96 54.77 -1.32
N ALA A 36 7.67 54.92 -0.21
CA ALA A 36 7.06 55.11 1.12
C ALA A 36 6.27 56.41 1.22
N ALA A 37 6.81 57.55 0.74
CA ALA A 37 6.11 58.83 0.75
C ALA A 37 4.86 58.79 -0.14
N ASN A 38 4.93 58.18 -1.32
CA ASN A 38 3.79 58.00 -2.21
C ASN A 38 2.69 57.15 -1.54
N ALA A 39 3.06 56.02 -0.91
CA ALA A 39 2.12 55.21 -0.14
C ALA A 39 1.47 56.02 1.00
N LEU A 40 2.25 56.80 1.76
CA LEU A 40 1.72 57.63 2.87
C LEU A 40 0.78 58.74 2.39
N LYS A 41 0.99 59.27 1.18
CA LYS A 41 0.08 60.22 0.49
C LYS A 41 -1.17 59.54 -0.09
N GLY A 42 -1.24 58.20 -0.06
CA GLY A 42 -2.36 57.44 -0.63
C GLY A 42 -2.24 57.19 -2.14
N LEU A 43 -1.08 57.47 -2.74
CA LEU A 43 -0.77 57.13 -4.12
C LEU A 43 -0.36 55.65 -4.23
N PRO A 44 -0.59 55.00 -5.38
CA PRO A 44 -0.10 53.64 -5.61
C PRO A 44 1.43 53.64 -5.56
N ALA A 45 1.98 52.75 -4.73
CA ALA A 45 3.40 52.58 -4.58
C ALA A 45 3.72 51.10 -4.35
N GLU A 46 4.90 50.68 -4.79
CA GLU A 46 5.32 49.28 -4.76
C GLU A 46 6.68 49.12 -4.06
N THR A 47 6.90 47.96 -3.44
CA THR A 47 8.22 47.51 -2.97
C THR A 47 9.14 47.23 -4.16
N SER A 48 10.46 47.07 -3.95
CA SER A 48 11.39 46.74 -5.04
C SER A 48 11.07 45.44 -5.80
N ASP A 49 10.31 44.52 -5.19
CA ASP A 49 9.85 43.26 -5.80
C ASP A 49 8.40 43.35 -6.36
N GLY A 50 7.85 44.56 -6.53
CA GLY A 50 6.55 44.79 -7.20
C GLY A 50 5.31 44.50 -6.35
N ARG A 51 5.43 44.41 -5.01
CA ARG A 51 4.26 44.28 -4.11
C ARG A 51 3.69 45.66 -3.76
N PRO A 52 2.36 45.86 -3.77
CA PRO A 52 1.76 47.14 -3.40
C PRO A 52 1.95 47.45 -1.92
N LEU A 53 2.46 48.65 -1.62
CA LEU A 53 2.51 49.23 -0.28
C LEU A 53 1.11 49.73 0.08
N ARG A 54 0.61 49.34 1.26
CA ARG A 54 -0.73 49.74 1.73
C ARG A 54 -0.62 50.79 2.83
N ARG A 55 -1.36 51.87 2.66
CA ARG A 55 -1.59 52.88 3.69
C ARG A 55 -2.71 52.41 4.62
N ARG A 56 -2.47 52.46 5.93
CA ARG A 56 -3.49 52.30 6.97
C ARG A 56 -3.59 53.58 7.78
N LEU A 57 -4.81 54.00 8.08
CA LEU A 57 -5.07 55.09 9.01
C LEU A 57 -5.30 54.52 10.40
N THR A 58 -4.53 54.97 11.38
CA THR A 58 -4.60 54.52 12.78
C THR A 58 -4.68 55.71 13.72
N ASP A 59 -5.36 55.56 14.86
CA ASP A 59 -5.47 56.64 15.87
C ASP A 59 -4.20 56.76 16.73
N LYS A 60 -3.36 55.73 16.71
CA LYS A 60 -2.09 55.68 17.43
C LYS A 60 -0.91 55.62 16.45
N PRO A 61 0.22 56.27 16.78
CA PRO A 61 1.46 56.13 16.03
C PRO A 61 2.00 54.71 16.14
N LEU A 62 2.90 54.34 15.22
CA LEU A 62 3.63 53.08 15.28
C LEU A 62 4.34 52.95 16.65
N ALA A 63 4.19 51.79 17.31
CA ALA A 63 4.89 51.49 18.55
C ALA A 63 6.40 51.34 18.28
N LEU A 64 7.20 52.27 18.81
CA LEU A 64 8.65 52.15 18.85
C LEU A 64 8.98 51.08 19.91
N ASN A 65 9.74 50.04 19.54
CA ASN A 65 10.29 49.12 20.56
C ASN A 65 11.31 49.87 21.42
N GLU A 66 11.69 49.30 22.57
CA GLU A 66 12.71 49.78 23.54
C GLU A 66 14.10 50.18 22.97
N ALA A 67 14.31 50.08 21.65
CA ALA A 67 15.39 50.76 20.97
C ALA A 67 15.11 52.27 20.96
N GLY A 68 15.74 52.98 21.89
CA GLY A 68 15.57 54.41 22.11
C GLY A 68 15.81 55.29 20.88
N PRO A 69 15.50 56.61 20.99
CA PRO A 69 15.47 57.61 19.91
C PRO A 69 16.78 57.86 19.13
N ASP A 70 17.81 57.02 19.29
CA ASP A 70 19.19 57.23 18.81
C ASP A 70 19.62 56.28 17.67
N ASP A 71 18.70 55.64 16.92
CA ASP A 71 19.08 54.90 15.71
C ASP A 71 19.32 55.87 14.53
N PRO A 72 20.58 56.05 14.08
CA PRO A 72 20.91 57.03 13.04
C PRO A 72 20.22 56.73 11.70
N MET A 73 19.90 55.46 11.40
CA MET A 73 19.20 55.09 10.16
C MET A 73 17.71 55.45 10.23
N ALA A 74 17.07 55.20 11.38
CA ALA A 74 15.67 55.59 11.59
C ALA A 74 15.50 57.12 11.52
N MET A 75 16.45 57.88 12.08
CA MET A 75 16.47 59.34 11.98
C MET A 75 16.64 59.83 10.54
N ALA A 76 17.57 59.23 9.78
CA ALA A 76 17.80 59.58 8.38
C ALA A 76 16.56 59.31 7.50
N LEU A 77 15.91 58.15 7.69
CA LEU A 77 14.67 57.80 6.98
C LEU A 77 13.51 58.71 7.37
N ALA A 78 13.34 59.02 8.66
CA ALA A 78 12.27 59.90 9.14
C ALA A 78 12.40 61.31 8.57
N ALA A 79 13.62 61.84 8.52
CA ALA A 79 13.89 63.14 7.95
C ALA A 79 13.70 63.21 6.43
N GLY A 80 14.18 62.20 5.70
CA GLY A 80 13.98 62.12 4.25
C GLY A 80 12.49 62.02 3.87
N LEU A 81 11.71 61.27 4.67
CA LEU A 81 10.26 61.22 4.53
C LEU A 81 9.60 62.56 4.87
N ALA A 82 9.99 63.21 5.97
CA ALA A 82 9.45 64.50 6.39
C ALA A 82 9.63 65.58 5.31
N GLN A 83 10.83 65.67 4.75
CA GLN A 83 11.14 66.57 3.64
C GLN A 83 10.27 66.32 2.39
N ARG A 84 10.06 65.05 2.02
CA ARG A 84 9.24 64.67 0.85
C ARG A 84 7.73 64.81 1.08
N MET A 85 7.31 64.68 2.33
CA MET A 85 5.93 64.88 2.75
C MET A 85 5.60 66.36 2.99
N GLY A 86 6.60 67.23 3.13
CA GLY A 86 6.42 68.64 3.46
C GLY A 86 5.96 68.87 4.91
N VAL A 87 6.28 67.94 5.82
CA VAL A 87 5.86 67.98 7.23
C VAL A 87 7.08 68.09 8.16
N PRO A 88 6.94 68.63 9.38
CA PRO A 88 8.03 68.65 10.37
C PRO A 88 8.57 67.25 10.68
N SER A 89 9.88 67.09 10.88
CA SER A 89 10.49 65.78 11.13
C SER A 89 10.01 65.10 12.42
N GLU A 90 9.48 65.86 13.38
CA GLU A 90 8.90 65.36 14.64
C GLU A 90 7.54 64.65 14.46
N THR A 91 6.86 64.85 13.33
CA THR A 91 5.57 64.21 13.03
C THR A 91 5.73 62.88 12.28
N VAL A 92 6.96 62.50 11.93
CA VAL A 92 7.30 61.26 11.25
C VAL A 92 8.00 60.31 12.22
N ARG A 93 7.45 59.11 12.38
CA ARG A 93 8.10 58.02 13.13
C ARG A 93 8.44 56.89 12.18
N VAL A 94 9.70 56.43 12.22
CA VAL A 94 10.20 55.32 11.41
C VAL A 94 10.76 54.23 12.29
N ARG A 95 10.48 52.99 11.92
CA ARG A 95 11.04 51.78 12.51
C ARG A 95 11.69 50.96 11.40
N VAL A 96 12.99 50.74 11.50
CA VAL A 96 13.72 49.85 10.59
C VAL A 96 13.55 48.40 11.07
N GLN A 97 13.18 47.47 10.19
CA GLN A 97 13.25 46.03 10.50
C GLN A 97 14.63 45.50 10.11
N GLY A 98 15.40 45.02 11.09
CA GLY A 98 16.73 44.44 10.87
C GLY A 98 17.54 44.27 12.17
N GLU A 99 18.62 43.49 12.12
CA GLU A 99 19.59 43.39 13.23
C GLU A 99 20.22 44.75 13.51
N ARG A 100 20.40 45.10 14.80
CA ARG A 100 21.08 46.34 15.20
C ARG A 100 22.46 46.41 14.53
N PRO A 101 22.87 47.56 13.99
CA PRO A 101 24.21 47.69 13.40
C PRO A 101 25.26 47.31 14.45
N ARG A 102 26.20 46.42 14.08
CA ARG A 102 27.34 46.09 14.94
C ARG A 102 28.15 47.36 15.20
N ARG A 103 28.15 47.84 16.44
CA ARG A 103 29.05 48.92 16.90
C ARG A 103 30.49 48.42 16.76
N LEU A 104 31.27 49.01 15.86
CA LEU A 104 32.71 48.81 15.84
C LEU A 104 33.31 49.55 17.06
N ARG A 105 33.98 48.81 17.94
CA ARG A 105 34.62 49.35 19.14
C ARG A 105 35.72 50.33 18.70
N ASN A 106 35.61 51.58 19.15
CA ASN A 106 36.56 52.64 18.81
C ASN A 106 37.77 52.56 19.77
N ASP A 107 38.97 52.35 19.25
CA ASP A 107 40.21 52.44 20.03
C ASP A 107 40.52 53.92 20.32
N ARG A 108 40.46 54.31 21.60
CA ARG A 108 40.64 55.70 22.05
C ARG A 108 42.10 56.16 21.90
N LYS A 109 42.32 57.32 21.27
CA LYS A 109 43.34 58.29 21.68
C LYS A 109 42.64 59.47 22.39
N PRO A 110 43.10 59.94 23.56
CA PRO A 110 42.46 61.06 24.25
C PRO A 110 42.76 62.38 23.51
N GLY A 111 41.73 63.09 23.06
CA GLY A 111 41.85 64.45 22.50
C GLY A 111 41.05 64.76 21.23
N SER A 112 40.48 63.77 20.52
CA SER A 112 39.60 64.01 19.37
C SER A 112 38.15 63.63 19.68
N GLY A 113 37.19 64.40 19.17
CA GLY A 113 35.76 64.14 19.34
C GLY A 113 35.38 62.70 19.02
N SER A 114 34.37 62.18 19.71
CA SER A 114 33.95 60.77 19.62
C SER A 114 33.39 60.43 18.24
N VAL A 115 34.20 59.78 17.40
CA VAL A 115 33.77 59.28 16.07
C VAL A 115 33.20 57.87 16.19
N GLU A 116 31.87 57.74 16.23
CA GLU A 116 31.22 56.43 16.09
C GLU A 116 31.20 56.00 14.62
N HIS A 117 31.46 54.72 14.34
CA HIS A 117 31.42 54.13 12.99
C HIS A 117 30.26 53.13 12.91
N TYR A 118 29.32 53.37 12.01
CA TYR A 118 28.25 52.44 11.68
C TYR A 118 28.44 51.98 10.23
N THR A 119 28.25 50.69 9.95
CA THR A 119 28.31 50.11 8.60
C THR A 119 26.95 49.55 8.24
N PHE A 120 26.39 50.00 7.11
CA PHE A 120 25.08 49.54 6.61
C PHE A 120 25.21 48.85 5.26
N ALA A 121 24.50 47.74 5.08
CA ALA A 121 24.40 47.06 3.79
C ALA A 121 23.39 47.81 2.89
N LEU A 122 23.88 48.52 1.88
CA LEU A 122 23.04 49.08 0.82
C LEU A 122 22.98 48.12 -0.37
N ARG A 123 21.78 47.94 -0.92
CA ARG A 123 21.56 47.17 -2.13
C ARG A 123 21.36 48.13 -3.30
N ASP A 124 22.33 48.16 -4.21
CA ASP A 124 22.28 48.98 -5.42
C ASP A 124 21.12 48.51 -6.31
N ALA A 125 20.25 49.43 -6.75
CA ALA A 125 19.15 49.15 -7.66
C ALA A 125 19.60 48.97 -9.12
N GLY A 126 20.84 48.50 -9.32
CA GLY A 126 21.39 48.15 -10.61
C GLY A 126 20.89 46.78 -11.06
N ARG A 127 20.00 46.78 -12.06
CA ARG A 127 19.56 45.60 -12.84
C ARG A 127 20.70 44.58 -13.02
N ARG A 128 20.48 43.34 -12.59
CA ARG A 128 21.10 42.15 -13.20
C ARG A 128 20.01 41.29 -13.80
N ALA A 129 19.84 41.40 -15.11
CA ALA A 129 19.31 40.29 -15.88
C ALA A 129 20.30 39.11 -15.76
N PRO A 130 19.84 37.85 -15.68
CA PRO A 130 20.74 36.71 -15.74
C PRO A 130 21.43 36.68 -17.12
N GLN A 131 22.76 36.74 -17.12
CA GLN A 131 23.56 36.41 -18.31
C GLN A 131 23.42 34.91 -18.60
N PRO A 132 23.25 34.48 -19.87
CA PRO A 132 23.37 33.08 -20.25
C PRO A 132 24.83 32.61 -20.09
N PRO A 133 25.08 31.31 -19.84
CA PRO A 133 26.42 30.78 -19.55
C PRO A 133 27.37 30.91 -20.75
N GLY A 134 28.61 31.32 -20.45
CA GLY A 134 29.59 31.83 -21.41
C GLY A 134 30.46 30.80 -22.15
N GLN A 135 31.20 31.33 -23.13
CA GLN A 135 32.41 30.73 -23.70
C GLN A 135 33.64 31.13 -22.84
N PRO A 136 34.66 30.26 -22.71
CA PRO A 136 35.85 30.53 -21.89
C PRO A 136 36.91 31.35 -22.66
N SER A 137 37.56 32.28 -21.98
CA SER A 137 38.79 32.96 -22.42
C SER A 137 40.05 32.29 -21.82
N PRO A 138 41.22 32.34 -22.48
CA PRO A 138 42.40 31.55 -22.14
C PRO A 138 43.18 32.08 -20.92
N PRO A 139 44.02 31.25 -20.27
CA PRO A 139 44.69 31.59 -19.02
C PRO A 139 45.94 32.46 -19.21
N THR A 140 46.16 33.41 -18.30
CA THR A 140 47.43 34.12 -18.10
C THR A 140 48.13 33.56 -16.85
N PRO A 141 49.46 33.32 -16.84
CA PRO A 141 50.17 32.71 -15.72
C PRO A 141 50.36 33.66 -14.52
N PRO A 142 50.54 33.14 -13.28
CA PRO A 142 50.46 33.94 -12.06
C PRO A 142 51.82 34.55 -11.66
N GLY A 143 51.81 35.84 -11.31
CA GLY A 143 52.82 36.48 -10.47
C GLY A 143 52.42 36.42 -8.97
N PRO A 144 53.37 36.53 -8.03
CA PRO A 144 53.11 36.40 -6.59
C PRO A 144 52.23 37.55 -6.06
N PRO A 145 51.32 37.29 -5.10
CA PRO A 145 50.34 38.28 -4.65
C PRO A 145 50.97 39.33 -3.70
N PRO A 146 50.58 40.62 -3.80
CA PRO A 146 50.87 41.60 -2.76
C PRO A 146 50.06 41.30 -1.49
N PRO A 147 50.51 41.77 -0.31
CA PRO A 147 49.79 41.56 0.95
C PRO A 147 48.38 42.19 0.88
N PRO A 148 47.38 41.58 1.55
CA PRO A 148 46.01 42.06 1.46
C PRO A 148 45.90 43.45 2.11
N GLU A 149 45.57 44.48 1.32
CA GLU A 149 44.98 45.69 1.85
C GLU A 149 43.68 45.32 2.60
N PRO A 150 43.38 45.95 3.75
CA PRO A 150 42.12 45.72 4.42
C PRO A 150 40.99 46.13 3.49
N VAL A 151 40.22 45.15 3.00
CA VAL A 151 39.02 45.38 2.21
C VAL A 151 38.07 46.25 3.03
N PRO A 152 37.78 47.51 2.64
CA PRO A 152 36.79 48.29 3.37
C PRO A 152 35.44 47.59 3.22
N PRO A 153 34.63 47.48 4.29
CA PRO A 153 33.32 46.86 4.19
C PRO A 153 32.47 47.63 3.18
N ARG A 154 31.65 46.91 2.40
CA ARG A 154 30.56 47.54 1.64
C ARG A 154 29.63 48.20 2.65
N GLY A 155 29.65 49.53 2.72
CA GLY A 155 28.67 50.23 3.53
C GLY A 155 28.85 51.73 3.62
N VAL A 156 27.79 52.36 4.10
CA VAL A 156 27.82 53.75 4.57
C VAL A 156 28.58 53.74 5.89
N VAL A 157 29.67 54.52 6.00
CA VAL A 157 30.32 54.84 7.27
C VAL A 157 29.68 56.11 7.79
N VAL A 158 28.85 55.99 8.82
CA VAL A 158 28.31 57.14 9.53
C VAL A 158 29.31 57.56 10.59
N LEU A 159 29.90 58.74 10.43
CA LEU A 159 30.80 59.44 11.35
C LEU A 159 29.96 60.41 12.19
N ARG A 160 29.89 60.17 13.49
CA ARG A 160 29.33 61.14 14.45
C ARG A 160 30.46 62.08 14.89
N GLN A 161 30.33 63.39 14.69
CA GLN A 161 31.33 64.36 15.15
C GLN A 161 30.60 65.51 15.85
N GLY A 162 30.42 65.40 17.18
CA GLY A 162 29.60 66.36 17.93
C GLY A 162 28.11 66.23 17.56
N ASP A 163 27.48 67.35 17.20
CA ASP A 163 26.09 67.43 16.73
C ASP A 163 25.92 67.22 15.21
N GLU A 164 27.01 66.99 14.48
CA GLU A 164 27.00 66.68 13.04
C GLU A 164 27.13 65.17 12.82
N ILE A 165 26.18 64.59 12.07
CA ILE A 165 26.28 63.20 11.61
C ILE A 165 26.60 63.22 10.12
N ARG A 166 27.84 62.87 9.75
CA ARG A 166 28.25 62.70 8.36
C ARG A 166 28.24 61.25 7.96
N ALA A 167 27.57 60.92 6.87
CA ALA A 167 27.58 59.57 6.34
C ALA A 167 28.35 59.51 5.03
N ARG A 168 29.50 58.83 5.05
CA ARG A 168 30.32 58.57 3.88
C ARG A 168 29.93 57.25 3.23
N LEU A 169 29.48 57.30 1.99
CA LEU A 169 29.22 56.11 1.20
C LEU A 169 30.54 55.57 0.64
N HIS A 170 31.02 54.42 1.10
CA HIS A 170 32.08 53.69 0.41
C HIS A 170 31.44 52.75 -0.62
N THR A 171 31.34 53.20 -1.87
CA THR A 171 30.97 52.33 -3.00
C THR A 171 32.22 51.91 -3.77
N ARG A 172 32.13 50.81 -4.53
CA ARG A 172 33.20 50.38 -5.46
C ARG A 172 33.29 51.22 -6.74
N HIS A 173 32.37 52.16 -6.98
CA HIS A 173 32.30 52.93 -8.22
C HIS A 173 32.45 54.42 -7.93
N ALA A 174 33.34 55.10 -8.67
CA ALA A 174 33.50 56.55 -8.58
C ALA A 174 32.15 57.25 -8.84
N LEU A 175 31.71 58.05 -7.87
CA LEU A 175 30.56 58.93 -8.04
C LEU A 175 30.89 60.02 -9.08
N PRO A 176 29.89 60.55 -9.82
CA PRO A 176 30.12 61.61 -10.80
C PRO A 176 30.79 62.83 -10.16
N ARG A 177 31.71 63.50 -10.90
CA ARG A 177 32.41 64.69 -10.43
C ARG A 177 31.41 65.74 -9.90
N GLY A 178 31.59 66.15 -8.64
CA GLY A 178 30.68 67.02 -7.90
C GLY A 178 29.96 66.34 -6.72
N ALA A 179 30.02 65.01 -6.62
CA ALA A 179 29.47 64.24 -5.51
C ALA A 179 30.57 63.71 -4.57
N ASP A 180 31.41 64.61 -4.06
CA ASP A 180 32.48 64.25 -3.13
C ASP A 180 31.90 63.88 -1.75
N GLY A 181 31.65 62.58 -1.59
CA GLY A 181 31.86 61.91 -0.31
C GLY A 181 30.82 62.09 0.80
N ALA A 182 29.58 62.45 0.53
CA ALA A 182 28.50 62.37 1.52
C ALA A 182 27.25 61.70 0.92
N ALA A 183 26.77 60.60 1.52
CA ALA A 183 25.44 60.06 1.24
C ALA A 183 24.33 60.79 2.00
N PHE A 184 24.66 61.37 3.17
CA PHE A 184 23.81 62.32 3.88
C PHE A 184 24.65 63.12 4.90
N ILE A 185 24.24 64.38 5.16
CA ILE A 185 24.73 65.24 6.25
C ILE A 185 23.50 65.56 7.10
N ILE A 186 23.57 65.32 8.41
CA ILE A 186 22.53 65.71 9.37
C ILE A 186 23.14 66.74 10.30
N ASP A 187 22.64 67.97 10.20
CA ASP A 187 22.92 69.05 11.15
C ASP A 187 21.73 69.19 12.10
N ARG A 188 21.98 69.03 13.41
CA ARG A 188 20.93 68.95 14.44
C ARG A 188 20.30 70.30 14.76
N GLU A 189 20.98 71.42 14.48
CA GLU A 189 20.48 72.78 14.76
C GLU A 189 19.67 73.34 13.58
N THR A 190 20.06 73.04 12.35
CA THR A 190 19.44 73.62 11.14
C THR A 190 18.41 72.71 10.47
N ARG A 191 18.33 71.41 10.83
CA ARG A 191 17.45 70.40 10.20
C ARG A 191 17.53 70.38 8.66
N GLN A 192 18.63 70.85 8.06
CA GLN A 192 18.80 70.86 6.61
C GLN A 192 19.25 69.48 6.12
N PHE A 193 18.46 68.88 5.21
CA PHE A 193 18.71 67.58 4.61
C PHE A 193 19.02 67.73 3.12
N SER A 194 20.23 67.35 2.70
CA SER A 194 20.58 67.17 1.29
C SER A 194 20.70 65.67 1.00
N VAL A 195 19.61 65.08 0.50
CA VAL A 195 19.57 63.65 0.18
C VAL A 195 19.67 63.49 -1.33
N LEU A 196 20.81 63.00 -1.80
CA LEU A 196 21.00 62.57 -3.20
C LEU A 196 20.57 61.08 -3.33
N ALA A 197 19.34 60.74 -2.88
CA ALA A 197 18.90 59.34 -2.68
C ALA A 197 17.66 58.91 -3.45
N ASP A 198 17.40 59.50 -4.62
CA ASP A 198 16.28 59.05 -5.48
C ASP A 198 16.51 57.66 -6.10
N ARG A 199 17.69 57.06 -5.89
CA ARG A 199 18.05 55.73 -6.42
C ARG A 199 18.40 54.69 -5.36
N LEU A 200 18.31 55.01 -4.07
CA LEU A 200 18.70 54.08 -3.01
C LEU A 200 17.48 53.33 -2.45
N THR A 201 17.56 52.01 -2.45
CA THR A 201 16.57 51.12 -1.83
C THR A 201 17.04 50.76 -0.42
N PHE A 202 16.17 50.97 0.57
CA PHE A 202 16.45 50.66 1.97
C PHE A 202 15.84 49.32 2.36
N ALA A 203 16.40 48.65 3.37
CA ALA A 203 15.78 47.48 3.99
C ALA A 203 14.34 47.79 4.41
N PRO A 204 13.43 46.79 4.43
CA PRO A 204 12.03 47.01 4.75
C PRO A 204 11.89 47.73 6.09
N PHE A 205 11.15 48.85 6.08
CA PHE A 205 10.89 49.65 7.27
C PHE A 205 9.38 49.82 7.46
N SER A 206 8.97 50.36 8.59
CA SER A 206 7.60 50.78 8.84
C SER A 206 7.64 52.25 9.20
N ALA A 207 6.77 53.05 8.59
CA ALA A 207 6.73 54.48 8.82
C ALA A 207 5.30 54.92 9.12
N SER A 208 5.16 55.80 10.09
CA SER A 208 3.90 56.47 10.41
C SER A 208 4.08 57.99 10.39
N VAL A 209 3.20 58.71 9.70
CA VAL A 209 3.17 60.18 9.67
C VAL A 209 1.86 60.69 10.26
N GLN A 210 1.94 61.71 11.11
CA GLN A 210 0.75 62.38 11.64
C GLN A 210 0.12 63.28 10.57
N GLN A 211 -1.19 63.16 10.36
CA GLN A 211 -1.95 63.98 9.43
C GLN A 211 -2.58 65.21 10.12
N GLU A 212 -3.02 66.18 9.32
CA GLU A 212 -3.68 67.40 9.79
C GLU A 212 -4.92 67.10 10.66
N ASP A 213 -5.65 66.02 10.37
CA ASP A 213 -6.81 65.53 11.14
C ASP A 213 -6.44 64.89 12.50
N GLY A 214 -5.16 64.86 12.89
CA GLY A 214 -4.67 64.21 14.11
C GLY A 214 -4.50 62.68 14.01
N ARG A 215 -4.98 62.04 12.94
CA ARG A 215 -4.80 60.60 12.66
C ARG A 215 -3.40 60.29 12.10
N TRP A 216 -2.93 59.06 12.27
CA TRP A 216 -1.63 58.61 11.74
C TRP A 216 -1.83 57.78 10.47
N ALA A 217 -1.10 58.12 9.39
CA ALA A 217 -0.99 57.26 8.23
C ALA A 217 0.24 56.36 8.38
N THR A 218 0.03 55.05 8.42
CA THR A 218 1.08 54.04 8.63
C THR A 218 1.23 53.16 7.38
N VAL A 219 2.48 52.92 6.97
CA VAL A 219 2.85 51.97 5.93
C VAL A 219 3.68 50.85 6.56
N GLU A 220 3.21 49.62 6.39
CA GLU A 220 3.87 48.40 6.84
C GLU A 220 4.12 47.48 5.64
N PRO A 221 5.19 46.64 5.67
CA PRO A 221 5.41 45.65 4.63
C PRO A 221 4.22 44.67 4.58
N PRO A 222 3.76 44.26 3.37
CA PRO A 222 2.59 43.41 3.22
C PRO A 222 2.85 42.02 3.81
N ARG A 223 2.08 41.65 4.84
CA ARG A 223 2.05 40.30 5.44
C ARG A 223 0.84 39.53 4.93
N GLY A 224 1.06 38.44 4.21
CA GLY A 224 0.02 37.46 3.84
C GLY A 224 0.07 36.24 4.75
N LEU A 225 -0.98 35.40 4.74
CA LEU A 225 -0.98 34.11 5.46
C LEU A 225 0.04 33.11 4.88
N LEU A 226 0.23 33.15 3.55
CA LEU A 226 1.21 32.39 2.81
C LEU A 226 1.87 33.33 1.79
N SER A 227 3.19 33.30 1.72
CA SER A 227 3.93 34.11 0.76
C SER A 227 3.76 33.57 -0.68
N PRO A 228 3.92 34.42 -1.73
CA PRO A 228 3.75 33.98 -3.12
C PRO A 228 4.73 32.89 -3.57
N TRP A 229 5.93 32.82 -2.97
CA TRP A 229 6.88 31.75 -3.28
C TRP A 229 6.41 30.43 -2.64
N GLN A 230 5.88 30.46 -1.42
CA GLN A 230 5.26 29.28 -0.77
C GLN A 230 4.09 28.78 -1.61
N GLN A 231 3.19 29.66 -2.07
CA GLN A 231 2.07 29.27 -2.93
C GLN A 231 2.53 28.55 -4.21
N ARG A 232 3.57 29.06 -4.88
CA ARG A 232 4.13 28.43 -6.10
C ARG A 232 4.74 27.06 -5.79
N VAL A 233 5.46 26.93 -4.69
CA VAL A 233 6.07 25.64 -4.30
C VAL A 233 5.00 24.63 -3.88
N LEU A 234 3.98 25.06 -3.13
CA LEU A 234 2.84 24.21 -2.76
C LEU A 234 2.06 23.73 -3.98
N LEU A 235 1.82 24.61 -4.95
CA LEU A 235 1.21 24.25 -6.23
C LEU A 235 2.07 23.23 -6.98
N ALA A 236 3.39 23.43 -7.03
CA ALA A 236 4.31 22.50 -7.68
C ALA A 236 4.31 21.11 -7.01
N LEU A 237 4.26 21.05 -5.67
CA LEU A 237 4.13 19.79 -4.91
C LEU A 237 2.79 19.10 -5.21
N ALA A 238 1.68 19.84 -5.22
CA ALA A 238 0.37 19.30 -5.53
C ALA A 238 0.30 18.72 -6.95
N ILE A 239 0.86 19.43 -7.95
CA ILE A 239 0.96 18.95 -9.34
C ILE A 239 1.83 17.69 -9.41
N SER A 240 2.99 17.68 -8.73
CA SER A 240 3.87 16.51 -8.67
C SER A 240 3.13 15.28 -8.10
N MET A 241 2.34 15.47 -7.05
CA MET A 241 1.57 14.40 -6.41
C MET A 241 0.46 13.87 -7.34
N LEU A 242 -0.24 14.77 -8.03
CA LEU A 242 -1.26 14.40 -9.02
C LEU A 242 -0.67 13.59 -10.19
N LEU A 243 0.54 13.95 -10.64
CA LEU A 243 1.24 13.24 -11.72
C LEU A 243 1.79 11.88 -11.29
N LEU A 244 2.29 11.74 -10.04
CA LEU A 244 2.83 10.47 -9.54
C LEU A 244 1.74 9.49 -9.12
N ALA A 245 0.59 9.95 -8.63
CA ALA A 245 -0.47 9.07 -8.11
C ALA A 245 -0.91 7.95 -9.08
N PRO A 246 -1.23 8.22 -10.37
CA PRO A 246 -1.64 7.15 -11.29
C PRO A 246 -0.51 6.16 -11.57
N LEU A 247 0.74 6.61 -11.65
CA LEU A 247 1.90 5.74 -11.85
C LEU A 247 2.10 4.79 -10.67
N VAL A 248 2.01 5.30 -9.44
CA VAL A 248 2.15 4.48 -8.23
C VAL A 248 0.98 3.50 -8.11
N TRP A 249 -0.25 3.93 -8.38
CA TRP A 249 -1.43 3.05 -8.36
C TRP A 249 -1.34 1.92 -9.39
N PHE A 250 -0.90 2.23 -10.61
CA PHE A 250 -0.68 1.25 -11.66
C PHE A 250 0.41 0.23 -11.25
N MET A 251 1.55 0.71 -10.75
CA MET A 251 2.65 -0.14 -10.30
C MET A 251 2.24 -1.05 -9.12
N ALA A 252 1.54 -0.48 -8.15
CA ALA A 252 0.96 -1.18 -7.00
C ALA A 252 0.05 -2.34 -7.42
N ARG A 253 -0.89 -2.08 -8.35
CA ARG A 253 -1.76 -3.13 -8.91
C ARG A 253 -0.96 -4.17 -9.67
N ARG A 254 0.02 -3.76 -10.47
CA ARG A 254 0.87 -4.68 -11.26
C ARG A 254 1.70 -5.63 -10.39
N LEU A 255 2.18 -5.16 -9.24
CA LEU A 255 2.98 -5.96 -8.29
C LEU A 255 2.12 -6.84 -7.37
N THR A 256 0.90 -6.41 -7.00
CA THR A 256 0.09 -7.10 -6.00
C THR A 256 -0.89 -8.10 -6.60
N ARG A 257 -1.36 -7.88 -7.84
CA ARG A 257 -2.29 -8.78 -8.53
C ARG A 257 -1.75 -10.22 -8.68
N PRO A 258 -0.47 -10.46 -9.04
CA PRO A 258 0.05 -11.81 -9.19
C PRO A 258 0.03 -12.62 -7.89
N ILE A 259 0.22 -11.98 -6.73
CA ILE A 259 0.26 -12.67 -5.43
C ILE A 259 -1.08 -13.35 -5.12
N ARG A 260 -2.21 -12.68 -5.41
CA ARG A 260 -3.54 -13.27 -5.24
C ARG A 260 -3.77 -14.45 -6.18
N VAL A 261 -3.35 -14.31 -7.43
CA VAL A 261 -3.42 -15.40 -8.42
C VAL A 261 -2.65 -16.63 -7.94
N PHE A 262 -1.46 -16.45 -7.36
CA PHE A 262 -0.70 -17.57 -6.80
C PHE A 262 -1.36 -18.18 -5.56
N ALA A 263 -1.94 -17.36 -4.67
CA ALA A 263 -2.67 -17.86 -3.51
C ALA A 263 -3.87 -18.72 -3.93
N ASP A 264 -4.70 -18.20 -4.84
CA ASP A 264 -5.86 -18.91 -5.38
C ASP A 264 -5.44 -20.19 -6.12
N ALA A 265 -4.34 -20.14 -6.89
CA ALA A 265 -3.81 -21.31 -7.59
C ALA A 265 -3.26 -22.38 -6.64
N ALA A 266 -2.64 -21.98 -5.53
CA ALA A 266 -2.15 -22.92 -4.52
C ALA A 266 -3.30 -23.62 -3.78
N GLU A 267 -4.36 -22.88 -3.43
CA GLU A 267 -5.58 -23.48 -2.85
C GLU A 267 -6.25 -24.46 -3.82
N ARG A 268 -6.36 -24.08 -5.11
CA ARG A 268 -6.89 -24.95 -6.16
C ARG A 268 -6.04 -26.19 -6.38
N LEU A 269 -4.71 -26.07 -6.37
CA LEU A 269 -3.81 -27.21 -6.54
C LEU A 269 -3.95 -28.25 -5.42
N GLY A 270 -4.26 -27.81 -4.19
CA GLY A 270 -4.54 -28.71 -3.07
C GLY A 270 -5.86 -29.48 -3.21
N ALA A 271 -6.86 -28.88 -3.86
CA ALA A 271 -8.17 -29.50 -4.08
C ALA A 271 -8.23 -30.33 -5.37
N ASP A 272 -7.59 -29.85 -6.43
CA ASP A 272 -7.58 -30.44 -7.77
C ASP A 272 -6.17 -30.28 -8.39
N PRO A 273 -5.32 -31.31 -8.28
CA PRO A 273 -3.99 -31.31 -8.91
C PRO A 273 -4.05 -31.18 -10.44
N ASP A 274 -5.17 -31.56 -11.06
CA ASP A 274 -5.36 -31.57 -12.50
C ASP A 274 -5.84 -30.23 -13.08
N ALA A 275 -6.06 -29.24 -12.23
CA ALA A 275 -6.49 -27.89 -12.60
C ALA A 275 -5.63 -27.26 -13.71
N GLU A 276 -6.22 -26.33 -14.47
CA GLU A 276 -5.54 -25.67 -15.58
C GLU A 276 -4.30 -24.87 -15.10
N PRO A 277 -3.13 -25.03 -15.73
CA PRO A 277 -1.92 -24.31 -15.38
C PRO A 277 -2.07 -22.78 -15.49
N LEU A 278 -1.26 -22.05 -14.72
CA LEU A 278 -1.28 -20.58 -14.76
C LEU A 278 -0.73 -20.06 -16.09
N THR A 279 -1.46 -19.14 -16.73
CA THR A 279 -0.99 -18.48 -17.95
C THR A 279 0.16 -17.51 -17.63
N PRO A 280 1.34 -17.63 -18.27
CA PRO A 280 2.46 -16.74 -18.03
C PRO A 280 2.10 -15.29 -18.39
N SER A 281 2.02 -14.42 -17.38
CA SER A 281 1.70 -13.00 -17.58
C SER A 281 2.50 -12.10 -16.63
N GLY A 282 2.67 -10.84 -17.00
CA GLY A 282 3.37 -9.85 -16.19
C GLY A 282 4.88 -9.74 -16.45
N PRO A 283 5.63 -9.11 -15.52
CA PRO A 283 7.10 -8.97 -15.57
C PRO A 283 7.85 -10.31 -15.70
N SER A 284 9.13 -10.26 -16.08
CA SER A 284 10.01 -11.43 -16.22
C SER A 284 10.05 -12.29 -14.96
N GLU A 285 10.11 -11.66 -13.80
CA GLU A 285 10.19 -12.30 -12.49
C GLU A 285 8.90 -13.08 -12.21
N VAL A 286 7.74 -12.48 -12.51
CA VAL A 286 6.43 -13.10 -12.35
C VAL A 286 6.27 -14.27 -13.32
N ARG A 287 6.66 -14.12 -14.58
CA ARG A 287 6.61 -15.22 -15.56
C ARG A 287 7.51 -16.39 -15.14
N THR A 288 8.69 -16.10 -14.62
CA THR A 288 9.62 -17.14 -14.10
C THR A 288 9.01 -17.88 -12.92
N ALA A 289 8.37 -17.17 -11.98
CA ALA A 289 7.65 -17.78 -10.87
C ALA A 289 6.45 -18.62 -11.34
N ILE A 290 5.69 -18.16 -12.33
CA ILE A 290 4.59 -18.92 -12.95
C ILE A 290 5.13 -20.21 -13.58
N GLN A 291 6.26 -20.13 -14.30
CA GLN A 291 6.90 -21.29 -14.90
C GLN A 291 7.28 -22.33 -13.83
N ALA A 292 7.98 -21.90 -12.78
CA ALA A 292 8.39 -22.78 -11.68
C ALA A 292 7.18 -23.41 -10.96
N PHE A 293 6.09 -22.66 -10.77
CA PHE A 293 4.85 -23.18 -10.21
C PHE A 293 4.20 -24.23 -11.12
N ASN A 294 4.13 -23.97 -12.43
CA ASN A 294 3.58 -24.92 -13.40
C ASN A 294 4.44 -26.20 -13.49
N ASP A 295 5.76 -26.07 -13.42
CA ASP A 295 6.69 -27.22 -13.40
C ASP A 295 6.49 -28.08 -12.14
N MET A 296 6.30 -27.44 -10.99
CA MET A 296 5.95 -28.13 -9.74
C MET A 296 4.61 -28.85 -9.84
N GLN A 297 3.58 -28.20 -10.37
CA GLN A 297 2.27 -28.82 -10.62
C GLN A 297 2.40 -30.04 -11.54
N ALA A 298 3.12 -29.91 -12.66
CA ALA A 298 3.33 -31.01 -13.60
C ALA A 298 4.07 -32.18 -12.95
N SER A 299 5.09 -31.90 -12.14
CA SER A 299 5.82 -32.91 -11.38
C SER A 299 4.90 -33.65 -10.40
N LEU A 300 4.05 -32.93 -9.66
CA LEU A 300 3.10 -33.54 -8.72
C LEU A 300 2.10 -34.47 -9.44
N ARG A 301 1.54 -34.01 -10.56
CA ARG A 301 0.63 -34.81 -11.40
C ARG A 301 1.30 -36.08 -11.91
N ASP A 302 2.55 -35.98 -12.37
CA ASP A 302 3.30 -37.14 -12.84
C ASP A 302 3.60 -38.14 -11.71
N HIS A 303 3.96 -37.66 -10.51
CA HIS A 303 4.15 -38.54 -9.34
C HIS A 303 2.86 -39.30 -8.98
N MET A 304 1.71 -38.62 -8.96
CA MET A 304 0.42 -39.25 -8.69
C MET A 304 0.06 -40.28 -9.77
N ARG A 305 0.23 -39.92 -11.05
CA ARG A 305 -0.04 -40.81 -12.19
C ARG A 305 0.83 -42.08 -12.14
N ARG A 306 2.13 -41.93 -11.84
CA ARG A 306 3.06 -43.06 -11.69
C ARG A 306 2.63 -43.97 -10.55
N ARG A 307 2.25 -43.42 -9.40
CA ARG A 307 1.74 -44.19 -8.26
C ARG A 307 0.52 -45.03 -8.67
N THR A 308 -0.43 -44.44 -9.39
CA THR A 308 -1.59 -45.17 -9.91
C THR A 308 -1.22 -46.25 -10.90
N GLN A 309 -0.32 -45.96 -11.83
CA GLN A 309 0.14 -46.94 -12.80
C GLN A 309 0.86 -48.12 -12.15
N THR A 310 1.69 -47.87 -11.14
CA THR A 310 2.38 -48.93 -10.39
C THR A 310 1.39 -49.83 -9.66
N VAL A 311 0.39 -49.27 -8.97
CA VAL A 311 -0.64 -50.08 -8.30
C VAL A 311 -1.48 -50.85 -9.32
N ALA A 312 -1.79 -50.25 -10.47
CA ALA A 312 -2.49 -50.92 -11.57
C ALA A 312 -1.73 -52.12 -12.13
N ALA A 313 -0.42 -51.98 -12.34
CA ALA A 313 0.44 -53.06 -12.80
C ALA A 313 0.50 -54.20 -11.78
N ILE A 314 0.72 -53.88 -10.49
CA ILE A 314 0.74 -54.88 -9.42
C ILE A 314 -0.60 -55.63 -9.34
N ALA A 315 -1.73 -54.93 -9.41
CA ALA A 315 -3.05 -55.56 -9.40
C ALA A 315 -3.27 -56.50 -10.60
N HIS A 316 -2.82 -56.11 -11.79
CA HIS A 316 -2.88 -56.97 -12.98
C HIS A 316 -2.02 -58.23 -12.80
N ASP A 317 -0.79 -58.06 -12.33
CA ASP A 317 0.15 -59.16 -12.11
C ASP A 317 -0.30 -60.11 -11.00
N LEU A 318 -1.09 -59.65 -10.02
CA LEU A 318 -1.70 -60.47 -8.97
C LEU A 318 -2.93 -61.26 -9.44
N ARG A 319 -3.71 -60.75 -10.42
CA ARG A 319 -4.85 -61.51 -10.98
C ARG A 319 -4.40 -62.77 -11.70
N THR A 320 -3.28 -62.71 -12.43
CA THR A 320 -2.76 -63.88 -13.16
C THR A 320 -2.50 -65.12 -12.27
N PRO A 321 -1.77 -65.03 -11.13
CA PRO A 321 -1.59 -66.16 -10.22
C PRO A 321 -2.88 -66.52 -9.47
N LEU A 322 -3.79 -65.57 -9.19
CA LEU A 322 -5.09 -65.88 -8.58
C LEU A 322 -5.96 -66.75 -9.50
N THR A 323 -6.01 -66.46 -10.80
CA THR A 323 -6.73 -67.31 -11.77
C THR A 323 -6.14 -68.71 -11.82
N ARG A 324 -4.81 -68.86 -11.72
CA ARG A 324 -4.16 -70.17 -11.65
C ARG A 324 -4.48 -70.90 -10.34
N LEU A 325 -4.53 -70.18 -9.21
CA LEU A 325 -4.95 -70.74 -7.93
C LEU A 325 -6.42 -71.21 -8.00
N ARG A 326 -7.30 -70.46 -8.67
CA ARG A 326 -8.70 -70.86 -8.87
C ARG A 326 -8.80 -72.18 -9.62
N PHE A 327 -8.05 -72.32 -10.71
CA PHE A 327 -8.00 -73.58 -11.48
C PHE A 327 -7.43 -74.77 -10.68
N ARG A 328 -6.49 -74.51 -9.75
CA ARG A 328 -5.96 -75.55 -8.85
C ARG A 328 -6.96 -75.89 -7.74
N ALA A 329 -7.71 -74.93 -7.24
CA ALA A 329 -8.74 -75.12 -6.23
C ALA A 329 -9.87 -76.03 -6.74
N GLU A 330 -10.24 -75.93 -8.02
CA GLU A 330 -11.23 -76.82 -8.66
C GLU A 330 -10.87 -78.31 -8.58
N GLN A 331 -9.58 -78.64 -8.43
CA GLN A 331 -9.08 -80.02 -8.31
C GLN A 331 -9.01 -80.52 -6.86
N ALA A 332 -9.35 -79.67 -5.89
CA ALA A 332 -9.35 -80.03 -4.47
C ALA A 332 -10.64 -80.76 -4.07
N PRO A 333 -10.62 -81.54 -2.96
CA PRO A 333 -11.84 -82.09 -2.37
C PRO A 333 -12.85 -80.99 -2.05
N GLU A 334 -14.14 -81.27 -2.24
CA GLU A 334 -15.27 -80.32 -2.14
C GLU A 334 -15.21 -79.36 -0.94
N ALA A 335 -15.03 -79.89 0.27
CA ALA A 335 -14.96 -79.07 1.50
C ALA A 335 -13.75 -78.11 1.57
N VAL A 336 -12.72 -78.34 0.76
CA VAL A 336 -11.51 -77.50 0.65
C VAL A 336 -11.60 -76.58 -0.56
N ARG A 337 -12.17 -77.07 -1.68
CA ARG A 337 -12.44 -76.28 -2.89
C ARG A 337 -13.28 -75.05 -2.57
N ASP A 338 -14.38 -75.23 -1.85
CA ASP A 338 -15.31 -74.12 -1.56
C ASP A 338 -14.66 -73.06 -0.65
N ARG A 339 -13.82 -73.49 0.30
CA ARG A 339 -13.00 -72.58 1.13
C ARG A 339 -11.93 -71.85 0.32
N MET A 340 -11.21 -72.55 -0.57
CA MET A 340 -10.21 -71.92 -1.44
C MET A 340 -10.84 -70.96 -2.43
N ALA A 341 -12.02 -71.28 -2.98
CA ALA A 341 -12.77 -70.40 -3.86
C ALA A 341 -13.18 -69.11 -3.13
N ALA A 342 -13.69 -69.22 -1.91
CA ALA A 342 -14.03 -68.07 -1.07
C ALA A 342 -12.80 -67.19 -0.77
N ASP A 343 -11.66 -67.78 -0.40
CA ASP A 343 -10.41 -67.03 -0.15
C ASP A 343 -9.92 -66.29 -1.41
N ILE A 344 -10.03 -66.91 -2.60
CA ILE A 344 -9.63 -66.30 -3.88
C ILE A 344 -10.57 -65.16 -4.28
N GLU A 345 -11.88 -65.32 -4.08
CA GLU A 345 -12.86 -64.27 -4.31
C GLU A 345 -12.68 -63.09 -3.35
N GLU A 346 -12.33 -63.35 -2.09
CA GLU A 346 -11.93 -62.31 -1.15
C GLU A 346 -10.70 -61.56 -1.68
N MET A 347 -9.64 -62.25 -2.11
CA MET A 347 -8.44 -61.62 -2.65
C MET A 347 -8.73 -60.75 -3.89
N ASP A 348 -9.57 -61.20 -4.82
CA ASP A 348 -9.93 -60.40 -6.01
C ASP A 348 -10.76 -59.16 -5.62
N ALA A 349 -11.65 -59.28 -4.63
CA ALA A 349 -12.39 -58.16 -4.07
C ALA A 349 -11.45 -57.13 -3.41
N LEU A 350 -10.44 -57.57 -2.64
CA LEU A 350 -9.43 -56.67 -2.05
C LEU A 350 -8.64 -55.92 -3.13
N ILE A 351 -8.22 -56.60 -4.19
CA ILE A 351 -7.51 -55.99 -5.33
C ILE A 351 -8.41 -54.97 -6.04
N ALA A 352 -9.68 -55.31 -6.27
CA ALA A 352 -10.64 -54.40 -6.87
C ALA A 352 -10.85 -53.13 -6.03
N GLN A 353 -10.93 -53.28 -4.69
CA GLN A 353 -11.05 -52.17 -3.74
C GLN A 353 -9.81 -51.27 -3.73
N ALA A 354 -8.61 -51.86 -3.67
CA ALA A 354 -7.35 -51.10 -3.74
C ALA A 354 -7.23 -50.30 -5.05
N MET A 355 -7.62 -50.92 -6.17
CA MET A 355 -7.66 -50.26 -7.46
C MET A 355 -8.70 -49.15 -7.55
N ALA A 356 -9.86 -49.32 -6.90
CA ALA A 356 -10.89 -48.28 -6.83
C ALA A 356 -10.42 -47.07 -6.03
N TYR A 357 -9.75 -47.30 -4.89
CA TYR A 357 -9.14 -46.26 -4.06
C TYR A 357 -8.11 -45.42 -4.85
N VAL A 358 -7.15 -46.09 -5.49
CA VAL A 358 -6.07 -45.39 -6.20
C VAL A 358 -6.55 -44.68 -7.48
N ARG A 359 -7.54 -45.23 -8.19
CA ARG A 359 -8.16 -44.53 -9.33
C ARG A 359 -8.94 -43.28 -8.90
N GLY A 360 -9.57 -43.31 -7.73
CA GLY A 360 -10.24 -42.15 -7.14
C GLY A 360 -9.29 -40.98 -6.86
N GLU A 361 -7.98 -41.24 -6.68
CA GLU A 361 -6.97 -40.18 -6.47
C GLU A 361 -6.52 -39.51 -7.79
N THR A 362 -6.83 -40.09 -8.96
CA THR A 362 -6.14 -39.72 -10.23
C THR A 362 -7.04 -39.56 -11.45
N THR A 363 -8.35 -39.77 -11.33
CA THR A 363 -9.26 -39.64 -12.48
C THR A 363 -10.04 -38.33 -12.37
N PRO A 364 -9.94 -37.41 -13.35
CA PRO A 364 -10.78 -36.22 -13.38
C PRO A 364 -12.25 -36.62 -13.41
N GLU A 365 -13.05 -36.02 -12.54
CA GLU A 365 -14.48 -36.35 -12.40
C GLU A 365 -15.24 -36.04 -13.69
N ARG A 366 -15.82 -37.07 -14.30
CA ARG A 366 -16.82 -36.89 -15.35
C ARG A 366 -18.14 -36.50 -14.68
N ARG A 367 -18.30 -35.20 -14.41
CA ARG A 367 -19.49 -34.65 -13.76
C ARG A 367 -20.67 -34.63 -14.72
N GLU A 368 -21.62 -35.53 -14.49
CA GLU A 368 -22.90 -35.57 -15.20
C GLU A 368 -24.05 -35.30 -14.23
N ARG A 369 -25.16 -34.77 -14.76
CA ARG A 369 -26.38 -34.56 -13.97
C ARG A 369 -27.24 -35.80 -14.00
N PHE A 370 -27.64 -36.27 -12.83
CA PHE A 370 -28.52 -37.43 -12.69
C PHE A 370 -29.28 -37.37 -11.36
N ASP A 371 -30.28 -38.23 -11.21
CA ASP A 371 -31.05 -38.36 -9.96
C ASP A 371 -30.36 -39.35 -9.00
N LEU A 372 -29.91 -38.85 -7.85
CA LEU A 372 -29.27 -39.67 -6.82
C LEU A 372 -30.25 -40.67 -6.20
N SER A 373 -31.55 -40.35 -6.14
CA SER A 373 -32.59 -41.22 -5.59
C SER A 373 -32.71 -42.49 -6.45
N SER A 374 -32.84 -42.33 -7.77
CA SER A 374 -32.87 -43.45 -8.72
C SER A 374 -31.59 -44.28 -8.69
N LEU A 375 -30.41 -43.65 -8.56
CA LEU A 375 -29.15 -44.38 -8.46
C LEU A 375 -29.10 -45.25 -7.18
N ALA A 376 -29.60 -44.73 -6.06
CA ALA A 376 -29.67 -45.46 -4.80
C ALA A 376 -30.70 -46.59 -4.84
N GLU A 377 -31.84 -46.38 -5.51
CA GLU A 377 -32.86 -47.39 -5.78
C GLU A 377 -32.29 -48.56 -6.60
N ASP A 378 -31.63 -48.26 -7.72
CA ASP A 378 -30.96 -49.27 -8.57
C ASP A 378 -29.96 -50.10 -7.77
N CYS A 379 -29.16 -49.45 -6.92
CA CYS A 379 -28.16 -50.13 -6.10
C CYS A 379 -28.84 -51.05 -5.08
N ALA A 380 -29.84 -50.56 -4.37
CA ALA A 380 -30.56 -51.34 -3.38
C ALA A 380 -31.25 -52.56 -4.01
N ALA A 381 -31.92 -52.37 -5.15
CA ALA A 381 -32.58 -53.44 -5.91
C ALA A 381 -31.59 -54.55 -6.29
N GLY A 382 -30.40 -54.21 -6.78
CA GLY A 382 -29.37 -55.20 -7.14
C GLY A 382 -28.94 -56.09 -5.97
N PHE A 383 -28.87 -55.56 -4.74
CA PHE A 383 -28.60 -56.37 -3.55
C PHE A 383 -29.81 -57.24 -3.16
N SER A 384 -31.03 -56.69 -3.21
CA SER A 384 -32.25 -57.45 -2.93
C SER A 384 -32.45 -58.63 -3.87
N GLU A 385 -32.13 -58.48 -5.17
CA GLU A 385 -32.20 -59.54 -6.18
C GLU A 385 -31.23 -60.70 -5.90
N THR A 386 -30.09 -60.42 -5.25
CA THR A 386 -29.13 -61.45 -4.81
C THR A 386 -29.54 -62.14 -3.50
N GLY A 387 -30.70 -61.80 -2.93
CA GLY A 387 -31.24 -62.39 -1.71
C GLY A 387 -30.80 -61.69 -0.41
N ALA A 388 -30.11 -60.55 -0.49
CA ALA A 388 -29.77 -59.76 0.69
C ALA A 388 -31.00 -59.02 1.23
N ALA A 389 -31.09 -58.87 2.56
CA ALA A 389 -32.17 -58.12 3.21
C ALA A 389 -31.93 -56.60 3.06
N VAL A 390 -32.25 -56.07 1.88
CA VAL A 390 -32.13 -54.65 1.56
C VAL A 390 -33.50 -54.08 1.23
N SER A 391 -33.84 -52.94 1.81
CA SER A 391 -35.07 -52.21 1.52
C SER A 391 -34.75 -50.77 1.15
N PHE A 392 -35.37 -50.26 0.09
CA PHE A 392 -35.30 -48.86 -0.29
C PHE A 392 -36.61 -48.15 0.05
N THR A 393 -36.52 -47.01 0.73
CA THR A 393 -37.66 -46.11 0.92
C THR A 393 -37.52 -44.96 -0.06
N ASN A 394 -38.48 -44.88 -0.98
CA ASN A 394 -38.45 -43.92 -2.06
C ASN A 394 -38.49 -42.48 -1.51
N GLY A 395 -37.64 -41.63 -2.09
CA GLY A 395 -37.57 -40.20 -1.80
C GLY A 395 -37.82 -39.39 -3.07
N ASP A 396 -38.14 -38.11 -2.91
CA ASP A 396 -38.27 -37.17 -4.04
C ASP A 396 -37.02 -37.19 -4.94
N ALA A 397 -37.17 -36.76 -6.20
CA ALA A 397 -36.03 -36.66 -7.12
C ALA A 397 -34.92 -35.77 -6.54
N LEU A 398 -33.69 -36.28 -6.47
CA LEU A 398 -32.51 -35.64 -5.91
C LEU A 398 -31.49 -35.34 -7.02
N PRO A 399 -31.68 -34.29 -7.84
CA PRO A 399 -30.76 -33.94 -8.90
C PRO A 399 -29.39 -33.50 -8.34
N VAL A 400 -28.34 -34.22 -8.70
CA VAL A 400 -26.94 -33.92 -8.33
C VAL A 400 -26.05 -33.86 -9.57
N GLN A 401 -24.88 -33.25 -9.45
CA GLN A 401 -23.86 -33.21 -10.50
C GLN A 401 -22.56 -33.84 -10.00
N ALA A 402 -22.25 -35.05 -10.48
CA ALA A 402 -21.14 -35.87 -9.99
C ALA A 402 -20.78 -36.99 -10.98
N ASP A 403 -19.74 -37.78 -10.68
CA ASP A 403 -19.47 -39.04 -11.39
C ASP A 403 -20.43 -40.13 -10.88
N ALA A 404 -21.42 -40.50 -11.71
CA ALA A 404 -22.42 -41.50 -11.35
C ALA A 404 -21.82 -42.88 -11.07
N ALA A 405 -20.74 -43.26 -11.77
CA ALA A 405 -20.06 -44.54 -11.54
C ALA A 405 -19.32 -44.54 -10.20
N ALA A 406 -18.73 -43.41 -9.80
CA ALA A 406 -18.10 -43.26 -8.48
C ALA A 406 -19.12 -43.34 -7.35
N LEU A 407 -20.25 -42.64 -7.48
CA LEU A 407 -21.31 -42.69 -6.48
C LEU A 407 -22.01 -44.06 -6.41
N ARG A 408 -22.18 -44.75 -7.54
CA ARG A 408 -22.68 -46.15 -7.56
C ARG A 408 -21.78 -47.06 -6.71
N ARG A 409 -20.45 -46.93 -6.85
CA ARG A 409 -19.48 -47.69 -6.04
C ARG A 409 -19.54 -47.30 -4.56
N ALA A 410 -19.69 -46.01 -4.26
CA ALA A 410 -19.83 -45.52 -2.89
C ALA A 410 -21.06 -46.15 -2.21
N LEU A 411 -22.22 -46.07 -2.87
CA LEU A 411 -23.49 -46.65 -2.38
C LEU A 411 -23.37 -48.17 -2.22
N ALA A 412 -22.80 -48.87 -3.21
CA ALA A 412 -22.57 -50.31 -3.10
C ALA A 412 -21.69 -50.68 -1.89
N ASN A 413 -20.64 -49.90 -1.61
CA ASN A 413 -19.79 -50.14 -0.43
C ASN A 413 -20.54 -49.88 0.89
N LEU A 414 -21.36 -48.84 0.96
CA LEU A 414 -22.17 -48.54 2.15
C LEU A 414 -23.21 -49.63 2.41
N ILE A 415 -23.95 -50.04 1.37
CA ILE A 415 -24.97 -51.09 1.45
C ILE A 415 -24.33 -52.45 1.78
N ALA A 416 -23.22 -52.80 1.13
CA ALA A 416 -22.50 -54.04 1.42
C ALA A 416 -22.02 -54.10 2.88
N ASN A 417 -21.52 -52.98 3.42
CA ASN A 417 -21.15 -52.91 4.83
C ASN A 417 -22.35 -53.08 5.77
N ALA A 418 -23.47 -52.41 5.48
CA ALA A 418 -24.68 -52.54 6.28
C ALA A 418 -25.20 -53.98 6.33
N VAL A 419 -25.27 -54.66 5.17
CA VAL A 419 -25.66 -56.07 5.08
C VAL A 419 -24.68 -56.97 5.84
N LYS A 420 -23.39 -56.74 5.66
CA LYS A 420 -22.35 -57.59 6.24
C LYS A 420 -22.28 -57.51 7.77
N PHE A 421 -22.42 -56.31 8.35
CA PHE A 421 -22.25 -56.11 9.78
C PHE A 421 -23.56 -56.03 10.57
N GLY A 422 -24.67 -55.72 9.91
CA GLY A 422 -25.99 -55.62 10.56
C GLY A 422 -27.07 -56.49 9.95
N ALA A 423 -26.73 -57.42 9.05
CA ALA A 423 -27.62 -58.38 8.37
C ALA A 423 -28.72 -57.77 7.48
N VAL A 424 -29.10 -56.51 7.70
CA VAL A 424 -30.10 -55.76 6.96
C VAL A 424 -29.54 -54.38 6.59
N ALA A 425 -29.94 -53.86 5.43
CA ALA A 425 -29.69 -52.49 5.04
C ALA A 425 -30.99 -51.78 4.70
N ARG A 426 -31.29 -50.68 5.41
CA ARG A 426 -32.40 -49.78 5.10
C ARG A 426 -31.85 -48.53 4.45
N VAL A 427 -32.17 -48.35 3.17
CA VAL A 427 -31.72 -47.20 2.38
C VAL A 427 -32.88 -46.20 2.26
N LYS A 428 -32.62 -44.93 2.58
CA LYS A 428 -33.60 -43.85 2.48
C LYS A 428 -32.99 -42.64 1.77
N ALA A 429 -33.69 -42.12 0.78
CA ALA A 429 -33.36 -40.87 0.12
C ALA A 429 -34.20 -39.72 0.68
N VAL A 430 -33.58 -38.60 1.07
CA VAL A 430 -34.26 -37.39 1.53
C VAL A 430 -33.55 -36.12 1.05
N SER A 431 -34.30 -35.02 0.98
CA SER A 431 -33.74 -33.68 0.82
C SER A 431 -33.86 -32.90 2.12
N GLU A 432 -32.76 -32.31 2.59
CA GLU A 432 -32.75 -31.41 3.75
C GLU A 432 -31.79 -30.25 3.46
N ASP A 433 -32.17 -29.02 3.79
CA ASP A 433 -31.33 -27.81 3.71
C ASP A 433 -30.58 -27.62 2.38
N GLY A 434 -31.24 -27.90 1.25
CA GLY A 434 -30.64 -27.76 -0.08
C GLY A 434 -29.60 -28.83 -0.43
N ARG A 435 -29.59 -29.95 0.31
CA ARG A 435 -28.72 -31.10 0.08
C ARG A 435 -29.51 -32.36 -0.20
N ALA A 436 -28.94 -33.21 -1.04
CA ALA A 436 -29.38 -34.58 -1.28
C ALA A 436 -28.73 -35.48 -0.23
N ILE A 437 -29.52 -36.29 0.45
CA ILE A 437 -29.05 -37.15 1.54
C ILE A 437 -29.51 -38.58 1.29
N ILE A 438 -28.56 -39.51 1.31
CA ILE A 438 -28.82 -40.94 1.35
C ILE A 438 -28.43 -41.45 2.75
N LEU A 439 -29.39 -42.05 3.44
CA LEU A 439 -29.16 -42.74 4.72
C LEU A 439 -29.13 -44.24 4.46
N VAL A 440 -28.07 -44.90 4.90
CA VAL A 440 -27.96 -46.36 4.90
C VAL A 440 -27.86 -46.80 6.36
N GLU A 441 -28.90 -47.45 6.86
CA GLU A 441 -28.99 -47.89 8.24
C GLU A 441 -28.88 -49.41 8.36
N ASP A 442 -28.16 -49.87 9.37
CA ASP A 442 -28.04 -51.28 9.75
C ASP A 442 -28.51 -51.54 11.19
N ASP A 443 -28.59 -52.82 11.57
CA ASP A 443 -28.86 -53.29 12.94
C ASP A 443 -27.65 -53.98 13.58
N GLY A 444 -26.44 -53.59 13.14
CA GLY A 444 -25.18 -54.14 13.66
C GLY A 444 -24.84 -53.67 15.08
N PRO A 445 -23.64 -54.00 15.59
CA PRO A 445 -23.22 -53.59 16.94
C PRO A 445 -22.87 -52.10 17.07
N GLY A 446 -22.90 -51.33 15.96
CA GLY A 446 -22.38 -49.96 15.90
C GLY A 446 -20.85 -49.90 16.06
N LEU A 447 -20.33 -48.68 16.24
CA LEU A 447 -18.90 -48.42 16.42
C LEU A 447 -18.65 -47.62 17.72
N PRO A 448 -17.52 -47.82 18.41
CA PRO A 448 -17.09 -46.89 19.46
C PRO A 448 -16.99 -45.46 18.91
N GLU A 449 -17.31 -44.45 19.72
CA GLU A 449 -17.31 -43.04 19.27
C GLU A 449 -15.96 -42.60 18.68
N GLY A 450 -14.85 -43.04 19.27
CA GLY A 450 -13.50 -42.75 18.77
C GLY A 450 -13.15 -43.44 17.44
N GLU A 451 -13.91 -44.45 17.01
CA GLU A 451 -13.69 -45.15 15.75
C GLU A 451 -14.57 -44.62 14.60
N LEU A 452 -15.63 -43.85 14.87
CA LEU A 452 -16.58 -43.36 13.85
C LEU A 452 -15.90 -42.57 12.73
N GLU A 453 -14.86 -41.80 13.05
CA GLU A 453 -14.07 -41.06 12.07
C GLU A 453 -12.87 -41.88 11.54
N ALA A 454 -12.22 -42.65 12.41
CA ALA A 454 -11.03 -43.43 12.06
C ALA A 454 -11.31 -44.56 11.04
N VAL A 455 -12.53 -45.12 11.00
CA VAL A 455 -12.90 -46.14 10.01
C VAL A 455 -12.92 -45.64 8.57
N PHE A 456 -12.82 -44.34 8.34
CA PHE A 456 -12.63 -43.78 7.01
C PHE A 456 -11.16 -43.73 6.57
N GLU A 457 -10.20 -43.93 7.49
CA GLU A 457 -8.78 -44.00 7.15
C GLU A 457 -8.47 -45.23 6.28
N PRO A 458 -7.67 -45.10 5.22
CA PRO A 458 -7.32 -46.22 4.36
C PRO A 458 -6.70 -47.38 5.15
N PHE A 459 -7.16 -48.61 4.89
CA PHE A 459 -6.69 -49.84 5.54
C PHE A 459 -6.99 -49.93 7.05
N HIS A 460 -7.72 -48.97 7.62
CA HIS A 460 -8.11 -49.01 9.02
C HIS A 460 -9.28 -49.99 9.23
N ARG A 461 -9.21 -50.78 10.30
CA ARG A 461 -10.26 -51.73 10.71
C ARG A 461 -10.49 -51.63 12.21
N ALA A 462 -11.76 -51.47 12.59
CA ALA A 462 -12.22 -51.56 13.98
C ALA A 462 -11.79 -52.88 14.64
N GLU A 463 -11.35 -52.82 15.91
CA GLU A 463 -10.78 -53.98 16.62
C GLU A 463 -11.75 -55.17 16.79
N ARG A 464 -13.06 -54.91 16.78
CA ARG A 464 -14.12 -55.94 16.85
C ARG A 464 -14.31 -56.75 15.57
N SER A 465 -13.77 -56.29 14.44
CA SER A 465 -13.89 -56.95 13.13
C SER A 465 -12.62 -57.72 12.73
N ARG A 466 -11.76 -58.13 13.67
CA ARG A 466 -10.51 -58.86 13.41
C ARG A 466 -10.68 -60.37 13.15
N SER A 467 -11.89 -60.91 13.30
CA SER A 467 -12.19 -62.32 12.98
C SER A 467 -12.12 -62.56 11.47
N ARG A 468 -11.49 -63.67 11.04
CA ARG A 468 -11.31 -64.08 9.64
C ARG A 468 -12.61 -64.14 8.83
N GLU A 469 -13.77 -64.29 9.48
CA GLU A 469 -15.08 -64.39 8.84
C GLU A 469 -15.65 -63.06 8.31
N THR A 470 -15.10 -61.91 8.72
CA THR A 470 -15.59 -60.57 8.31
C THR A 470 -14.71 -59.90 7.24
N GLY A 471 -14.08 -60.69 6.37
CA GLY A 471 -13.06 -60.31 5.38
C GLY A 471 -13.29 -59.03 4.56
N GLY A 472 -12.33 -58.09 4.57
CA GLY A 472 -12.37 -56.84 3.80
C GLY A 472 -11.15 -55.94 4.03
N ALA A 473 -10.76 -55.14 3.03
CA ALA A 473 -9.50 -54.37 3.02
C ALA A 473 -9.48 -53.15 3.96
N GLY A 474 -10.62 -52.79 4.57
CA GLY A 474 -10.79 -51.49 5.23
C GLY A 474 -10.86 -50.30 4.27
N LEU A 475 -11.11 -50.55 2.98
CA LEU A 475 -11.12 -49.50 1.95
C LEU A 475 -12.54 -49.05 1.54
N GLY A 476 -13.58 -49.81 1.87
CA GLY A 476 -14.95 -49.55 1.40
C GLY A 476 -15.48 -48.18 1.82
N LEU A 477 -15.35 -47.85 3.11
CA LEU A 477 -15.79 -46.56 3.67
C LEU A 477 -14.93 -45.40 3.17
N THR A 478 -13.61 -45.60 3.08
CA THR A 478 -12.68 -44.63 2.50
C THR A 478 -13.07 -44.25 1.06
N VAL A 479 -13.33 -45.26 0.22
CA VAL A 479 -13.77 -45.06 -1.18
C VAL A 479 -15.11 -44.34 -1.24
N ALA A 480 -16.05 -44.68 -0.35
CA ALA A 480 -17.35 -44.00 -0.30
C ALA A 480 -17.21 -42.52 0.07
N ARG A 481 -16.38 -42.19 1.06
CA ARG A 481 -16.13 -40.82 1.49
C ARG A 481 -15.37 -40.00 0.44
N GLN A 482 -14.37 -40.61 -0.21
CA GLN A 482 -13.63 -39.98 -1.29
C GLN A 482 -14.55 -39.60 -2.45
N ALA A 483 -15.44 -40.51 -2.88
CA ALA A 483 -16.40 -40.22 -3.94
C ALA A 483 -17.39 -39.10 -3.55
N ALA A 484 -17.87 -39.07 -2.30
CA ALA A 484 -18.76 -38.00 -1.83
C ALA A 484 -18.06 -36.64 -1.76
N ARG A 485 -16.81 -36.60 -1.27
CA ARG A 485 -16.01 -35.35 -1.17
C ARG A 485 -15.63 -34.81 -2.54
N ALA A 486 -15.30 -35.69 -3.48
CA ALA A 486 -15.03 -35.29 -4.85
C ALA A 486 -16.27 -34.62 -5.50
N ALA A 487 -17.47 -35.12 -5.18
CA ALA A 487 -18.75 -34.52 -5.56
C ALA A 487 -19.19 -33.29 -4.71
N GLY A 488 -18.31 -32.74 -3.86
CA GLY A 488 -18.60 -31.55 -3.05
C GLY A 488 -19.44 -31.79 -1.79
N GLY A 489 -19.54 -33.05 -1.35
CA GLY A 489 -20.27 -33.47 -0.17
C GLY A 489 -19.41 -34.23 0.85
N ASP A 490 -20.02 -35.10 1.65
CA ASP A 490 -19.29 -35.97 2.60
C ASP A 490 -20.12 -37.20 3.02
N VAL A 491 -19.43 -38.20 3.58
CA VAL A 491 -20.05 -39.33 4.28
C VAL A 491 -19.73 -39.24 5.77
N THR A 492 -20.74 -39.41 6.61
CA THR A 492 -20.61 -39.44 8.08
C THR A 492 -21.25 -40.69 8.66
N LEU A 493 -20.79 -41.12 9.83
CA LEU A 493 -21.33 -42.27 10.56
C LEU A 493 -21.86 -41.84 11.92
N THR A 494 -23.02 -42.37 12.29
CA THR A 494 -23.62 -42.13 13.61
C THR A 494 -24.20 -43.43 14.14
N ASN A 495 -24.05 -43.68 15.44
CA ASN A 495 -24.69 -44.84 16.08
C ASN A 495 -26.18 -44.58 16.27
N ARG A 496 -26.99 -45.61 16.08
CA ARG A 496 -28.45 -45.51 16.21
C ARG A 496 -28.90 -45.77 17.65
N PRO A 497 -29.91 -45.02 18.16
CA PRO A 497 -30.52 -45.28 19.46
C PRO A 497 -31.33 -46.59 19.38
N GLY A 498 -30.71 -47.70 19.78
CA GLY A 498 -31.28 -49.05 19.67
C GLY A 498 -30.30 -50.10 19.14
N GLY A 499 -29.10 -49.71 18.72
CA GLY A 499 -28.13 -50.58 18.04
C GLY A 499 -28.09 -50.31 16.55
N GLY A 500 -26.94 -50.57 15.94
CA GLY A 500 -26.67 -50.33 14.53
C GLY A 500 -26.01 -48.98 14.23
N LEU A 501 -25.68 -48.81 12.96
CA LEU A 501 -25.01 -47.64 12.42
C LEU A 501 -25.86 -47.01 11.32
N THR A 502 -25.83 -45.68 11.25
CA THR A 502 -26.36 -44.91 10.12
C THR A 502 -25.19 -44.26 9.39
N ALA A 503 -24.97 -44.68 8.14
CA ALA A 503 -24.12 -43.98 7.21
C ALA A 503 -24.93 -42.93 6.45
N ARG A 504 -24.52 -41.67 6.57
CA ARG A 504 -25.18 -40.51 5.94
C ARG A 504 -24.28 -39.95 4.86
N LEU A 505 -24.64 -40.18 3.60
CA LEU A 505 -24.02 -39.59 2.42
C LEU A 505 -24.77 -38.31 2.05
N THR A 506 -24.05 -37.19 1.94
CA THR A 506 -24.63 -35.87 1.67
C THR A 506 -23.98 -35.26 0.44
N LEU A 507 -24.77 -34.66 -0.46
CA LEU A 507 -24.30 -33.95 -1.66
C LEU A 507 -25.08 -32.64 -1.85
N PRO A 508 -24.49 -31.60 -2.48
CA PRO A 508 -25.22 -30.40 -2.84
C PRO A 508 -26.26 -30.72 -3.94
N LEU A 509 -27.50 -30.24 -3.78
CA LEU A 509 -28.49 -30.32 -4.86
C LEU A 509 -28.14 -29.35 -5.97
N VAL A 510 -28.41 -29.77 -7.20
CA VAL A 510 -28.35 -28.88 -8.37
C VAL A 510 -29.72 -28.29 -8.56
N ASP A 511 -29.79 -26.96 -8.60
CA ASP A 511 -31.04 -26.26 -8.80
C ASP A 511 -31.62 -26.61 -10.19
N ARG A 512 -32.91 -26.99 -10.24
CA ARG A 512 -33.59 -27.42 -11.49
C ARG A 512 -33.65 -26.30 -12.54
N SER A 513 -33.35 -25.07 -12.15
CA SER A 513 -33.40 -23.84 -12.96
C SER A 513 -32.22 -23.64 -13.91
N THR A 514 -31.13 -24.41 -13.79
CA THR A 514 -29.95 -24.28 -14.66
C THR A 514 -30.00 -25.22 -15.86
N GLU A 515 -31.14 -25.33 -16.54
CA GLU A 515 -31.22 -25.88 -17.89
C GLU A 515 -30.60 -24.82 -18.83
N THR A 516 -29.32 -24.98 -19.18
CA THR A 516 -28.74 -24.17 -20.27
C THR A 516 -29.15 -24.85 -21.58
N PRO A 517 -29.82 -24.14 -22.51
CA PRO A 517 -30.39 -24.70 -23.74
C PRO A 517 -29.35 -25.29 -24.69
#